data_AF-A0AAV5W1C8-F1
#
_entry.id   AF-A0AAV5W1C8-F1
#
_cell.length_a   1.000
_cell.length_b   1.000
_cell.length_c   1.000
_cell.angle_alpha   90.00
_cell.angle_beta   90.00
_cell.angle_gamma   90.00
#
_symmetry.space_group_name_H-M   'P 1'
#
loop_
_entity.id
_entity.type
_entity.pdbx_description
1 polymer ?
#
loop_
_entity_poly.entity_id
_entity_poly.type
_entity_poly.pdbx_seq_one_letter_code
_entity_poly.pdbx_strand_id
1 'polypeptide(L)'
;FQMASFTNSLCLVVLIIFSLANLPASHYIGERAYFLRQNSECKGGKVYEIKNVRDIGQCEEACKQFDCAAVNLFQMSEFYFVCEILQDVYGVDSAQGAACYIGQ
;
A
#
# COMPACT_ATOMS: atom_id res chain seq x y z
N PHE A 1 3.08 9.15 -56.58
CA PHE A 1 2.62 8.17 -55.58
C PHE A 1 3.67 8.09 -54.48
N GLN A 2 3.38 8.73 -53.35
CA GLN A 2 4.27 8.87 -52.21
C GLN A 2 3.84 7.83 -51.17
N MET A 3 4.76 6.94 -50.81
CA MET A 3 4.55 5.95 -49.75
C MET A 3 5.30 6.46 -48.52
N ALA A 4 4.59 7.13 -47.62
CA ALA A 4 5.11 7.48 -46.30
C ALA A 4 4.77 6.32 -45.34
N SER A 5 5.82 5.63 -44.91
CA SER A 5 5.76 4.61 -43.86
C SER A 5 5.45 5.31 -42.53
N PHE A 6 4.37 4.90 -41.86
CA PHE A 6 4.02 5.42 -40.54
C PHE A 6 4.98 4.85 -39.49
N THR A 7 5.98 5.63 -39.10
CA THR A 7 6.55 5.55 -37.76
C THR A 7 5.54 6.15 -36.79
N ASN A 8 5.25 5.49 -35.65
CA ASN A 8 5.23 6.14 -34.34
C ASN A 8 4.78 5.22 -33.21
N SER A 9 5.58 5.31 -32.14
CA SER A 9 5.27 5.03 -30.74
C SER A 9 4.75 3.64 -30.39
N LEU A 10 5.71 2.78 -29.99
CA LEU A 10 5.52 1.99 -28.77
C LEU A 10 5.08 2.96 -27.66
N CYS A 11 3.76 3.11 -27.50
CA CYS A 11 3.19 3.70 -26.31
C CYS A 11 3.54 2.72 -25.18
N LEU A 12 4.66 2.96 -24.50
CA LEU A 12 4.94 2.48 -23.15
C LEU A 12 3.82 3.04 -22.28
N VAL A 13 2.65 2.39 -22.34
CA VAL A 13 1.70 2.44 -21.24
C VAL A 13 2.42 1.67 -20.14
N VAL A 14 3.25 2.39 -19.39
CA VAL A 14 3.66 1.97 -18.06
C VAL A 14 2.36 1.90 -17.28
N LEU A 15 1.70 0.74 -17.33
CA LEU A 15 0.74 0.37 -16.32
C LEU A 15 1.57 0.36 -15.04
N ILE A 16 1.56 1.48 -14.32
CA ILE A 16 2.00 1.51 -12.93
C ILE A 16 0.97 0.64 -12.21
N ILE A 17 1.16 -0.67 -12.31
CA ILE A 17 0.49 -1.63 -11.46
C ILE A 17 0.97 -1.21 -10.08
N PHE A 18 0.07 -0.62 -9.29
CA PHE A 18 0.24 -0.40 -7.86
C PHE A 18 0.38 -1.78 -7.22
N SER A 19 1.49 -2.46 -7.47
CA SER A 19 1.81 -3.72 -6.84
C SER A 19 2.48 -3.38 -5.53
N LEU A 20 2.23 -4.20 -4.50
CA LEU A 20 2.94 -4.07 -3.23
C LEU A 20 4.47 -4.22 -3.39
N ALA A 21 4.96 -4.63 -4.56
CA ALA A 21 6.38 -4.87 -4.84
C ALA A 21 7.29 -3.64 -4.72
N ASN A 22 6.75 -2.42 -4.86
CA ASN A 22 7.56 -1.18 -4.88
C ASN A 22 7.15 -0.18 -3.78
N LEU A 23 6.73 -0.69 -2.63
CA LEU A 23 6.40 0.16 -1.49
C LEU A 23 7.66 0.82 -0.89
N PRO A 24 7.56 2.08 -0.42
CA PRO A 24 8.69 2.75 0.23
C PRO A 24 9.06 2.06 1.53
N ALA A 25 10.35 1.86 1.80
CA ALA A 25 10.83 1.18 3.00
C ALA A 25 10.38 1.83 4.32
N SER A 26 10.13 3.15 4.29
CA SER A 26 9.59 3.90 5.40
C SER A 26 8.84 5.14 4.92
N HIS A 27 7.85 5.58 5.70
CA HIS A 27 7.18 6.86 5.49
C HIS A 27 6.73 7.45 6.85
N TYR A 28 6.46 8.75 6.89
CA TYR A 28 6.00 9.44 8.10
C TYR A 28 4.50 9.67 8.04
N ILE A 29 3.80 9.33 9.13
CA ILE A 29 2.40 9.70 9.33
C ILE A 29 2.36 10.63 10.53
N GLY A 30 2.19 11.92 10.27
CA GLY A 30 2.41 12.95 11.30
C GLY A 30 3.88 13.02 11.71
N GLU A 31 4.15 12.86 13.00
CA GLU A 31 5.51 12.91 13.58
C GLU A 31 6.14 11.52 13.77
N ARG A 32 5.37 10.44 13.53
CA ARG A 32 5.84 9.05 13.74
C ARG A 32 6.32 8.43 12.43
N ALA A 33 7.48 7.78 12.48
CA ALA A 33 8.03 7.03 11.35
C ALA A 33 7.44 5.61 11.33
N TYR A 34 7.01 5.16 10.16
CA TYR A 34 6.48 3.82 9.93
C TYR A 34 7.38 3.05 8.98
N PHE A 35 7.73 1.82 9.36
CA PHE A 35 8.67 0.98 8.62
C PHE A 35 7.99 -0.22 7.99
N LEU A 36 8.34 -0.48 6.74
CA LEU A 36 7.76 -1.54 5.93
C LEU A 36 8.23 -2.93 6.38
N ARG A 37 7.28 -3.84 6.40
CA ARG A 37 7.42 -5.30 6.45
C ARG A 37 6.74 -5.86 5.22
N GLN A 38 7.54 -6.07 4.18
CA GLN A 38 7.07 -6.59 2.90
C GLN A 38 6.58 -8.04 3.04
N ASN A 39 5.58 -8.44 2.24
CA ASN A 39 5.03 -9.80 2.22
C ASN A 39 4.62 -10.29 3.61
N SER A 40 4.10 -9.37 4.42
CA SER A 40 3.80 -9.59 5.83
C SER A 40 2.51 -8.87 6.22
N GLU A 41 1.84 -9.44 7.19
CA GLU A 41 0.67 -8.87 7.86
C GLU A 41 1.02 -8.67 9.34
N CYS A 42 0.67 -7.52 9.90
CA CYS A 42 0.70 -7.28 11.33
C CYS A 42 -0.56 -7.82 12.00
N LYS A 43 -0.37 -8.48 13.13
CA LYS A 43 -1.43 -8.94 14.01
C LYS A 43 -1.59 -7.95 15.16
N GLY A 44 -2.81 -7.46 15.35
CA GLY A 44 -3.11 -6.37 16.27
C GLY A 44 -4.61 -6.14 16.43
N GLY A 45 -4.96 -5.23 17.34
CA GLY A 45 -6.32 -4.74 17.52
C GLY A 45 -6.75 -3.83 16.35
N LYS A 46 -7.52 -4.39 15.41
CA LYS A 46 -8.08 -3.61 14.30
C LYS A 46 -9.15 -2.64 14.80
N VAL A 47 -8.95 -1.35 14.53
CA VAL A 47 -9.90 -0.27 14.88
C VAL A 47 -10.63 0.29 13.68
N TYR A 48 -10.07 0.14 12.47
CA TYR A 48 -10.71 0.61 11.25
C TYR A 48 -10.26 -0.18 10.02
N GLU A 49 -11.10 -0.19 8.98
CA GLU A 49 -10.83 -0.86 7.71
C GLU A 49 -11.33 0.01 6.56
N ILE A 50 -10.51 0.18 5.54
CA ILE A 50 -10.87 0.88 4.30
C ILE A 50 -10.79 -0.10 3.14
N LYS A 51 -11.89 -0.19 2.39
CA LYS A 51 -12.00 -1.03 1.19
C LYS A 51 -11.89 -0.18 -0.07
N ASN A 52 -11.49 -0.80 -1.18
CA ASN A 52 -11.31 -0.10 -2.47
C ASN A 52 -10.33 1.09 -2.37
N VAL A 53 -9.23 0.93 -1.63
CA VAL A 53 -8.22 1.96 -1.48
C VAL A 53 -7.64 2.27 -2.87
N ARG A 54 -7.74 3.52 -3.29
CA ARG A 54 -7.19 4.02 -4.57
C ARG A 54 -5.84 4.70 -4.39
N ASP A 55 -5.63 5.26 -3.20
CA ASP A 55 -4.44 6.01 -2.80
C ASP A 55 -4.10 5.62 -1.36
N ILE A 56 -2.84 5.29 -1.12
CA ILE A 56 -2.31 4.94 0.20
C ILE A 56 -2.51 6.08 1.23
N GLY A 57 -2.60 7.33 0.77
CA GLY A 57 -2.90 8.48 1.62
C GLY A 57 -4.20 8.35 2.41
N GLN A 58 -5.19 7.60 1.90
CA GLN A 58 -6.43 7.32 2.65
C GLN A 58 -6.16 6.50 3.92
N CYS A 59 -5.20 5.58 3.86
CA CYS A 59 -4.80 4.76 4.99
C CYS A 59 -3.94 5.56 5.97
N GLU A 60 -3.12 6.48 5.48
CA GLU A 60 -2.33 7.40 6.30
C GLU A 60 -3.22 8.37 7.10
N GLU A 61 -4.21 8.97 6.44
CA GLU A 61 -5.19 9.84 7.08
C GLU A 61 -5.97 9.11 8.18
N ALA A 62 -6.44 7.89 7.90
CA ALA A 62 -7.12 7.08 8.90
C ALA A 62 -6.19 6.68 10.04
N CYS A 63 -4.97 6.22 9.75
CA CYS A 63 -4.00 5.91 10.80
C CYS A 63 -3.73 7.12 11.70
N LYS A 64 -3.58 8.32 11.11
CA LYS A 64 -3.41 9.56 11.86
C LYS A 64 -4.62 9.86 12.75
N GLN A 65 -5.84 9.68 12.24
CA GLN A 65 -7.07 9.92 12.99
C GLN A 65 -7.20 8.99 14.21
N PHE A 66 -6.76 7.74 14.08
CA PHE A 66 -6.85 6.72 15.13
C PHE A 66 -5.58 6.60 15.98
N ASP A 67 -4.56 7.43 15.76
CA ASP A 67 -3.22 7.29 16.37
C ASP A 67 -2.71 5.84 16.32
N CYS A 68 -2.70 5.27 15.11
CA CYS A 68 -2.49 3.84 14.93
C CYS A 68 -1.06 3.39 15.25
N ALA A 69 -0.89 2.13 15.67
CA ALA A 69 0.43 1.50 15.81
C ALA A 69 0.92 0.90 14.49
N ALA A 70 0.00 0.43 13.63
CA ALA A 70 0.35 -0.14 12.34
C ALA A 70 -0.78 -0.05 11.31
N VAL A 71 -0.38 -0.17 10.05
CA VAL A 71 -1.28 -0.28 8.89
C VAL A 71 -0.95 -1.54 8.12
N ASN A 72 -1.94 -2.42 7.92
CA ASN A 72 -1.84 -3.47 6.91
C ASN A 72 -2.36 -2.96 5.57
N LEU A 73 -1.71 -3.37 4.48
CA LEU A 73 -2.13 -3.17 3.11
C LEU A 73 -2.26 -4.54 2.46
N PHE A 74 -3.47 -4.88 2.02
CA PHE A 74 -3.75 -6.14 1.33
C PHE A 74 -4.13 -5.87 -0.12
N GLN A 75 -3.44 -6.54 -1.02
CA GLN A 75 -3.80 -6.60 -2.43
C GLN A 75 -4.78 -7.74 -2.65
N MET A 76 -6.07 -7.45 -2.88
CA MET A 76 -7.06 -8.51 -3.16
C MET A 76 -7.21 -8.79 -4.66
N SER A 77 -6.83 -7.82 -5.50
CA SER A 77 -6.72 -7.99 -6.96
C SER A 77 -5.73 -6.98 -7.53
N GLU A 78 -5.57 -6.94 -8.85
CA GLU A 78 -4.68 -5.96 -9.53
C GLU A 78 -5.10 -4.50 -9.30
N PHE A 79 -6.37 -4.25 -8.97
CA PHE A 79 -6.94 -2.90 -8.85
C PHE A 79 -7.67 -2.66 -7.53
N TYR A 80 -7.64 -3.62 -6.61
CA TYR A 80 -8.38 -3.55 -5.35
C TYR A 80 -7.46 -3.80 -4.17
N PHE A 81 -7.37 -2.76 -3.33
CA PHE A 81 -6.62 -2.78 -2.09
C PHE A 81 -7.55 -2.56 -0.91
N VAL A 82 -7.20 -3.21 0.19
CA VAL A 82 -7.81 -3.01 1.51
C VAL A 82 -6.71 -2.55 2.45
N CYS A 83 -7.00 -1.62 3.33
CA CYS A 83 -6.13 -1.35 4.46
C CYS A 83 -6.84 -1.51 5.80
N GLU A 84 -6.11 -2.07 6.75
CA GLU A 84 -6.55 -2.21 8.12
C GLU A 84 -5.68 -1.31 9.01
N ILE A 85 -6.34 -0.58 9.90
CA ILE A 85 -5.71 0.32 10.87
C ILE A 85 -5.71 -0.40 12.21
N LEU A 86 -4.52 -0.59 12.78
CA LEU A 86 -4.31 -1.32 14.02
C LEU A 86 -3.90 -0.36 15.13
N GLN A 87 -4.57 -0.42 16.28
CA GLN A 87 -4.24 0.40 17.46
C GLN A 87 -3.04 -0.16 18.24
N ASP A 88 -2.79 -1.45 18.15
CA ASP A 88 -1.64 -2.13 18.73
C ASP A 88 -1.11 -3.20 17.78
N VAL A 89 0.09 -3.72 18.07
CA VAL A 89 0.72 -4.84 17.33
C VAL A 89 1.26 -5.84 18.34
N TYR A 90 0.84 -7.10 18.23
CA TYR A 90 1.35 -8.21 19.05
C TYR A 90 2.09 -9.27 18.24
N GLY A 91 2.09 -9.17 16.91
CA GLY A 91 2.78 -10.13 16.05
C GLY A 91 2.89 -9.67 14.60
N VAL A 92 3.70 -10.39 13.83
CA VAL A 92 3.85 -10.22 12.39
C VAL A 92 3.94 -11.60 11.76
N ASP A 93 3.08 -11.88 10.80
CA ASP A 93 3.05 -13.14 10.06
C ASP A 93 3.38 -12.92 8.60
N SER A 94 3.97 -13.93 7.95
CA SER A 94 4.18 -13.90 6.51
C SER A 94 2.83 -14.02 5.77
N ALA A 95 2.58 -13.10 4.84
CA ALA A 95 1.35 -13.05 4.06
C ALA A 95 1.65 -12.55 2.64
N GLN A 96 1.45 -13.41 1.64
CA GLN A 96 1.61 -13.03 0.24
C GLN A 96 0.53 -12.04 -0.17
N GLY A 97 0.90 -11.04 -0.96
CA GLY A 97 -0.03 -9.97 -1.34
C GLY A 97 -0.42 -9.06 -0.17
N ALA A 98 0.38 -9.04 0.90
CA ALA A 98 0.24 -8.12 2.01
C ALA A 98 1.54 -7.34 2.28
N ALA A 99 1.39 -6.16 2.86
CA ALA A 99 2.47 -5.42 3.46
C ALA A 99 1.99 -4.81 4.77
N CYS A 100 2.87 -4.73 5.76
CA CYS A 100 2.59 -4.03 7.00
C CYS A 100 3.57 -2.88 7.22
N TYR A 101 3.06 -1.74 7.66
CA TYR A 101 3.83 -0.61 8.19
C TYR A 101 3.67 -0.52 9.70
N ILE A 102 4.77 -0.53 10.45
CA ILE A 102 4.76 -0.45 11.93
C ILE A 102 5.40 0.86 12.37
N GLY A 103 4.70 1.61 13.22
CA GLY A 103 5.20 2.84 13.83
C GLY A 103 6.26 2.57 14.89
N GLN A 104 7.33 3.37 14.91
CA GLN A 104 8.35 3.38 15.97
C GLN A 104 8.42 4.74 16.67
#